data_AF-A0A5N3P5R6-F1
#
_entry.id   AF-A0A5N3P5R6-F1
#
_cell.length_a   1.000
_cell.length_b   1.000
_cell.length_c   1.000
_cell.angle_alpha   90.00
_cell.angle_beta   90.00
_cell.angle_gamma   90.00
#
_symmetry.space_group_name_H-M   'P 1'
#
loop_
_entity.id
_entity.type
_entity.pdbx_description
1 polymer ?
#
loop_
_entity_poly.entity_id
_entity_poly.type
_entity_poly.pdbx_seq_one_letter_code
_entity_poly.pdbx_strand_id
1 'polypeptide(L)'
;MTKPTHVTWLNDTGQTAKTADGSVVSIWEFSYKQDDAAMSAWAKHFREHYCRDAELPDLVSGTGKTNAEFLLEMKFPDKAPGLGPATRSGDFGEILVADYLEYILDYWCPREHRYEGRKNPNVSDPGTDIVGFKFSGKVEPTDELFTMEAKAGLRPSKENRLQTAIDDSGKDLLRDAATLSAIKQRLLLKDKGEALTVQRFQDPVDRPFTRVSGASAVLDVNVLDKMDIDKSDASKHPNKNNLKLVLIKGTSMMDLVHALYDRAANEA
;
A
#
# COMPACT_ATOMS: atom_id res chain seq x y z
N MET A 1 -17.65 -3.83 -0.03
CA MET A 1 -17.16 -2.49 -0.38
C MET A 1 -17.33 -2.29 -1.88
N THR A 2 -17.70 -1.09 -2.34
CA THR A 2 -17.81 -0.82 -3.79
C THR A 2 -16.42 -0.83 -4.39
N LYS A 3 -16.14 -1.75 -5.32
CA LYS A 3 -14.83 -1.89 -5.94
C LYS A 3 -14.53 -0.68 -6.84
N PRO A 4 -13.44 0.07 -6.60
CA PRO A 4 -13.04 1.17 -7.47
C PRO A 4 -12.72 0.69 -8.89
N THR A 5 -13.01 1.54 -9.89
CA THR A 5 -12.86 1.19 -11.31
C THR A 5 -11.43 0.79 -11.69
N HIS A 6 -10.42 1.48 -11.14
CA HIS A 6 -9.01 1.21 -11.44
C HIS A 6 -8.55 -0.18 -10.99
N VAL A 7 -9.23 -0.81 -10.03
CA VAL A 7 -8.90 -2.18 -9.60
C VAL A 7 -9.14 -3.19 -10.73
N THR A 8 -10.02 -2.89 -11.69
CA THR A 8 -10.19 -3.75 -12.89
C THR A 8 -8.95 -3.78 -13.78
N TRP A 9 -7.98 -2.91 -13.55
CA TRP A 9 -6.69 -2.90 -14.25
C TRP A 9 -5.64 -3.80 -13.61
N LEU A 10 -5.89 -4.32 -12.39
CA LEU A 10 -5.07 -5.36 -11.78
C LEU A 10 -5.48 -6.72 -12.34
N ASN A 11 -4.66 -7.26 -13.23
CA ASN A 11 -4.89 -8.52 -13.91
C ASN A 11 -3.96 -9.62 -13.38
N ASP A 12 -4.55 -10.76 -13.02
CA ASP A 12 -3.78 -11.97 -12.76
C ASP A 12 -3.22 -12.47 -14.10
N THR A 13 -1.90 -12.55 -14.21
CA THR A 13 -1.26 -13.04 -15.44
C THR A 13 -1.25 -14.56 -15.52
N GLY A 14 -1.54 -15.25 -14.41
CA GLY A 14 -1.32 -16.68 -14.23
C GLY A 14 0.16 -17.08 -14.22
N GLN A 15 1.08 -16.12 -14.36
CA GLN A 15 2.52 -16.37 -14.37
C GLN A 15 3.07 -16.37 -12.95
N THR A 16 4.08 -17.21 -12.76
CA THR A 16 4.83 -17.27 -11.50
C THR A 16 6.32 -17.29 -11.78
N ALA A 17 7.10 -16.69 -10.89
CA ALA A 17 8.54 -16.88 -10.81
C ALA A 17 8.92 -17.66 -9.55
N LYS A 18 10.17 -18.09 -9.46
CA LYS A 18 10.73 -18.73 -8.27
C LYS A 18 11.93 -17.93 -7.76
N THR A 19 11.99 -17.79 -6.44
CA THR A 19 13.18 -17.32 -5.73
C THR A 19 14.25 -18.42 -5.66
N ALA A 20 15.46 -18.08 -5.22
CA ALA A 20 16.58 -19.00 -5.05
C ALA A 20 16.25 -20.18 -4.11
N ASP A 21 15.43 -19.93 -3.07
CA ASP A 21 14.97 -20.92 -2.11
C ASP A 21 13.69 -21.67 -2.54
N GLY A 22 13.24 -21.44 -3.79
CA GLY A 22 12.09 -22.11 -4.40
C GLY A 22 10.72 -21.54 -4.03
N SER A 23 10.67 -20.43 -3.27
CA SER A 23 9.43 -19.74 -2.95
C SER A 23 8.79 -19.17 -4.22
N VAL A 24 7.46 -19.26 -4.30
CA VAL A 24 6.69 -18.87 -5.48
C VAL A 24 6.34 -17.38 -5.41
N VAL A 25 6.64 -16.65 -6.49
CA VAL A 25 6.26 -15.25 -6.68
C VAL A 25 5.13 -15.18 -7.68
N SER A 26 3.98 -14.65 -7.27
CA SER A 26 2.83 -14.45 -8.17
C SER A 26 3.01 -13.14 -8.96
N ILE A 27 2.83 -13.19 -10.28
CA ILE A 27 3.02 -12.03 -11.15
C ILE A 27 1.66 -11.48 -11.58
N TRP A 28 1.45 -10.21 -11.31
CA TRP A 28 0.27 -9.43 -11.68
C TRP A 28 0.68 -8.32 -12.64
N GLU A 29 -0.24 -7.92 -13.50
CA GLU A 29 -0.07 -6.77 -14.39
C GLU A 29 -1.06 -5.67 -14.03
N PHE A 30 -0.57 -4.46 -13.87
CA PHE A 30 -1.37 -3.26 -13.75
C PHE A 30 -1.50 -2.56 -15.11
N SER A 31 -2.52 -2.97 -15.87
CA SER A 31 -2.76 -2.54 -17.25
C SER A 31 -3.68 -1.31 -17.26
N TYR A 32 -3.21 -0.19 -16.71
CA TYR A 32 -4.02 1.03 -16.60
C TYR A 32 -4.44 1.57 -17.96
N LYS A 33 -5.59 2.25 -17.99
CA LYS A 33 -6.14 2.86 -19.20
C LYS A 33 -6.19 4.37 -19.02
N GLN A 34 -5.94 5.10 -20.10
CA GLN A 34 -6.14 6.55 -20.15
C GLN A 34 -7.64 6.87 -20.35
N ASP A 35 -8.49 6.29 -19.48
CA ASP A 35 -9.91 6.58 -19.43
C ASP A 35 -10.14 7.70 -18.42
N ASP A 36 -10.65 8.85 -18.89
CA ASP A 36 -10.68 10.07 -18.10
C ASP A 36 -11.55 9.93 -16.84
N ALA A 37 -12.73 9.32 -16.97
CA ALA A 37 -13.63 9.11 -15.85
C ALA A 37 -13.05 8.16 -14.78
N ALA A 38 -12.45 7.04 -15.21
CA ALA A 38 -11.79 6.11 -14.29
C ALA A 38 -10.55 6.75 -13.62
N MET A 39 -9.78 7.55 -14.36
CA MET A 39 -8.62 8.27 -13.82
C MET A 39 -9.03 9.34 -12.81
N SER A 40 -10.11 10.09 -13.04
CA SER A 40 -10.64 11.08 -12.10
C SER A 40 -11.23 10.41 -10.85
N ALA A 41 -11.97 9.31 -11.00
CA ALA A 41 -12.44 8.51 -9.87
C ALA A 41 -11.27 7.96 -9.04
N TRP A 42 -10.21 7.48 -9.69
CA TRP A 42 -9.01 7.01 -8.99
C TRP A 42 -8.25 8.16 -8.34
N ALA A 43 -8.12 9.31 -9.00
CA ALA A 43 -7.46 10.49 -8.43
C ALA A 43 -8.13 10.94 -7.13
N LYS A 44 -9.47 10.91 -7.07
CA LYS A 44 -10.22 11.14 -5.83
C LYS A 44 -9.92 10.06 -4.77
N HIS A 45 -10.06 8.78 -5.10
CA HIS A 45 -9.74 7.67 -4.19
C HIS A 45 -8.33 7.81 -3.62
N PHE A 46 -7.35 8.14 -4.48
CA PHE A 46 -5.96 8.33 -4.14
C PHE A 46 -5.74 9.54 -3.21
N ARG A 47 -6.32 10.70 -3.54
CA ARG A 47 -6.30 11.92 -2.71
C ARG A 47 -6.85 11.69 -1.31
N GLU A 48 -7.94 10.94 -1.20
CA GLU A 48 -8.63 10.72 0.07
C GLU A 48 -7.81 9.89 1.08
N HIS A 49 -6.69 9.29 0.66
CA HIS A 49 -5.68 8.72 1.57
C HIS A 49 -4.89 9.80 2.32
N TYR A 50 -4.70 10.99 1.72
CA TYR A 50 -3.93 12.11 2.27
C TYR A 50 -4.82 13.13 3.01
N CYS A 51 -6.05 13.33 2.55
CA CYS A 51 -7.07 14.09 3.25
C CYS A 51 -8.42 13.89 2.58
N ARG A 52 -9.50 13.83 3.36
CA ARG A 52 -10.86 13.72 2.80
C ARG A 52 -11.24 15.01 2.08
N ASP A 53 -11.92 14.90 0.95
CA ASP A 53 -12.42 16.07 0.20
C ASP A 53 -13.30 16.98 1.09
N ALA A 54 -14.05 16.38 2.01
CA ALA A 54 -14.89 17.11 2.97
C ALA A 54 -14.10 17.93 4.01
N GLU A 55 -12.85 17.56 4.29
CA GLU A 55 -11.97 18.24 5.26
C GLU A 55 -11.09 19.30 4.57
N LEU A 56 -10.95 19.24 3.24
CA LEU A 56 -10.06 20.10 2.48
C LEU A 56 -10.37 21.60 2.63
N PRO A 57 -11.63 22.08 2.63
CA PRO A 57 -11.93 23.50 2.84
C PRO A 57 -11.37 24.04 4.17
N ASP A 58 -11.46 23.25 5.24
CA ASP A 58 -10.97 23.63 6.57
C ASP A 58 -9.44 23.62 6.62
N LEU A 59 -8.81 22.66 5.95
CA LEU A 59 -7.35 22.55 5.86
C LEU A 59 -6.72 23.70 5.04
N VAL A 60 -7.40 24.14 3.98
CA VAL A 60 -6.94 25.21 3.07
C VAL A 60 -7.22 26.59 3.66
N SER A 61 -8.29 26.73 4.46
CA SER A 61 -8.67 27.99 5.09
C SER A 61 -7.51 28.63 5.87
N GLY A 62 -7.26 29.91 5.62
CA GLY A 62 -6.18 30.67 6.27
C GLY A 62 -4.78 30.50 5.67
N THR A 63 -4.59 29.61 4.69
CA THR A 63 -3.28 29.41 4.03
C THR A 63 -3.01 30.38 2.88
N GLY A 64 -4.06 31.00 2.32
CA GLY A 64 -3.98 31.83 1.11
C GLY A 64 -3.74 31.05 -0.19
N LYS A 65 -3.84 29.71 -0.15
CA LYS A 65 -3.64 28.81 -1.29
C LYS A 65 -4.97 28.35 -1.88
N THR A 66 -4.94 27.93 -3.14
CA THR A 66 -5.98 27.07 -3.72
C THR A 66 -5.87 25.64 -3.19
N ASN A 67 -6.91 24.83 -3.40
CA ASN A 67 -6.89 23.39 -3.08
C ASN A 67 -5.68 22.68 -3.71
N ALA A 68 -5.44 22.91 -5.00
CA ALA A 68 -4.36 22.29 -5.75
C ALA A 68 -2.98 22.69 -5.21
N GLU A 69 -2.75 23.99 -4.95
CA GLU A 69 -1.49 24.48 -4.38
C GLU A 69 -1.26 23.92 -2.98
N PHE A 70 -2.29 23.89 -2.12
CA PHE A 70 -2.18 23.30 -0.79
C PHE A 70 -1.83 21.82 -0.87
N LEU A 71 -2.51 21.05 -1.73
CA LEU A 71 -2.22 19.64 -1.91
C LEU A 71 -0.78 19.41 -2.39
N LEU A 72 -0.34 20.14 -3.42
CA LEU A 72 0.99 19.95 -4.01
C LEU A 72 2.14 20.44 -3.12
N GLU A 73 1.94 21.51 -2.35
CA GLU A 73 3.02 22.14 -1.56
C GLU A 73 3.06 21.66 -0.10
N MET A 74 1.92 21.22 0.45
CA MET A 74 1.80 20.94 1.89
C MET A 74 1.42 19.50 2.22
N LYS A 75 0.77 18.77 1.32
CA LYS A 75 0.22 17.42 1.61
C LYS A 75 0.88 16.29 0.83
N PHE A 76 1.01 16.45 -0.48
CA PHE A 76 1.62 15.45 -1.34
C PHE A 76 3.14 15.53 -1.28
N PRO A 77 3.86 14.42 -1.46
CA PRO A 77 5.30 14.47 -1.63
C PRO A 77 5.67 15.26 -2.89
N ASP A 78 6.84 15.87 -2.89
CA ASP A 78 7.31 16.73 -3.98
C ASP A 78 7.60 15.95 -5.25
N LYS A 79 7.32 16.58 -6.40
CA LYS A 79 7.73 16.07 -7.72
C LYS A 79 9.21 16.36 -8.02
N ALA A 80 9.76 17.39 -7.39
CA ALA A 80 11.11 17.89 -7.65
C ALA A 80 12.20 16.91 -7.14
N PRO A 81 13.43 16.93 -7.71
CA PRO A 81 14.52 16.06 -7.28
C PRO A 81 14.81 16.18 -5.77
N GLY A 82 14.96 15.03 -5.11
CA GLY A 82 15.10 14.93 -3.65
C GLY A 82 14.45 13.66 -3.14
N LEU A 83 13.92 13.70 -1.91
CA LEU A 83 13.20 12.56 -1.31
C LEU A 83 11.78 12.41 -1.87
N GLY A 84 11.13 13.51 -2.29
CA GLY A 84 9.74 13.53 -2.75
C GLY A 84 9.40 12.50 -3.84
N PRO A 85 10.16 12.38 -4.94
CA PRO A 85 9.84 11.42 -6.01
C PRO A 85 9.89 9.96 -5.55
N ALA A 86 10.80 9.63 -4.62
CA ALA A 86 10.86 8.29 -4.04
C ALA A 86 9.63 8.04 -3.16
N THR A 87 9.25 9.02 -2.33
CA THR A 87 8.04 8.95 -1.49
C THR A 87 6.77 8.86 -2.33
N ARG A 88 6.65 9.61 -3.44
CA ARG A 88 5.52 9.49 -4.39
C ARG A 88 5.38 8.05 -4.91
N SER A 89 6.49 7.46 -5.33
CA SER A 89 6.48 6.08 -5.83
C SER A 89 6.19 5.05 -4.74
N GLY A 90 6.70 5.28 -3.53
CA GLY A 90 6.46 4.43 -2.36
C GLY A 90 5.00 4.44 -1.96
N ASP A 91 4.44 5.62 -1.70
CA ASP A 91 3.02 5.79 -1.33
C ASP A 91 2.11 5.20 -2.41
N PHE A 92 2.40 5.44 -3.69
CA PHE A 92 1.67 4.83 -4.80
C PHE A 92 1.69 3.29 -4.73
N GLY A 93 2.87 2.71 -4.50
CA GLY A 93 3.03 1.26 -4.38
C GLY A 93 2.26 0.69 -3.20
N GLU A 94 2.32 1.35 -2.04
CA GLU A 94 1.57 0.95 -0.84
C GLU A 94 0.06 0.97 -1.10
N ILE A 95 -0.47 2.07 -1.67
CA ILE A 95 -1.90 2.23 -1.95
C ILE A 95 -2.39 1.19 -2.97
N LEU A 96 -1.63 0.94 -4.03
CA LEU A 96 -1.99 -0.06 -5.04
C LEU A 96 -1.99 -1.48 -4.47
N VAL A 97 -1.04 -1.80 -3.58
CA VAL A 97 -0.99 -3.11 -2.90
C VAL A 97 -2.10 -3.26 -1.87
N ALA A 98 -2.46 -2.18 -1.16
CA ALA A 98 -3.64 -2.16 -0.29
C ALA A 98 -4.93 -2.40 -1.09
N ASP A 99 -5.08 -1.77 -2.26
CA ASP A 99 -6.21 -2.02 -3.17
C ASP A 99 -6.26 -3.48 -3.65
N TYR A 100 -5.10 -4.08 -3.91
CA TYR A 100 -5.01 -5.51 -4.22
C TYR A 100 -5.49 -6.38 -3.05
N LEU A 101 -4.99 -6.14 -1.83
CA LEU A 101 -5.45 -6.87 -0.64
C LEU A 101 -6.96 -6.71 -0.42
N GLU A 102 -7.47 -5.50 -0.53
CA GLU A 102 -8.85 -5.19 -0.21
C GLU A 102 -9.84 -5.71 -1.25
N TYR A 103 -9.59 -5.44 -2.53
CA TYR A 103 -10.59 -5.65 -3.58
C TYR A 103 -10.33 -6.87 -4.46
N ILE A 104 -9.15 -7.48 -4.37
CA ILE A 104 -8.82 -8.75 -5.05
C ILE A 104 -8.82 -9.91 -4.06
N LEU A 105 -8.20 -9.72 -2.89
CA LEU A 105 -8.09 -10.79 -1.89
C LEU A 105 -9.17 -10.73 -0.80
N ASP A 106 -10.07 -9.74 -0.83
CA ASP A 106 -11.22 -9.60 0.08
C ASP A 106 -10.80 -9.47 1.56
N TYR A 107 -9.75 -8.68 1.82
CA TYR A 107 -9.42 -8.20 3.17
C TYR A 107 -10.10 -6.86 3.44
N TRP A 108 -10.31 -6.52 4.70
CA TRP A 108 -10.54 -5.14 5.11
C TRP A 108 -9.19 -4.50 5.46
N CYS A 109 -8.88 -3.37 4.83
CA CYS A 109 -7.62 -2.65 5.03
C CYS A 109 -7.90 -1.24 5.59
N PRO A 110 -7.74 -1.00 6.90
CA PRO A 110 -7.86 0.35 7.46
C PRO A 110 -6.64 1.19 7.07
N ARG A 111 -6.87 2.23 6.27
CA ARG A 111 -5.82 3.12 5.73
C ARG A 111 -5.82 4.49 6.42
N GLU A 112 -6.78 4.71 7.30
CA GLU A 112 -7.05 5.98 7.97
C GLU A 112 -5.82 6.45 8.74
N HIS A 113 -5.47 7.72 8.55
CA HIS A 113 -4.31 8.41 9.09
C HIS A 113 -2.94 7.73 8.91
N ARG A 114 -2.78 6.85 7.92
CA ARG A 114 -1.44 6.41 7.46
C ARG A 114 -0.69 7.55 6.75
N TYR A 115 -1.39 8.33 5.93
CA TYR A 115 -0.79 9.43 5.16
C TYR A 115 -1.27 10.81 5.65
N GLU A 116 -2.50 10.92 6.15
CA GLU A 116 -3.14 12.21 6.50
C GLU A 116 -2.36 13.05 7.53
N GLY A 117 -1.77 12.36 8.52
CA GLY A 117 -1.06 12.96 9.65
C GLY A 117 0.43 13.19 9.41
N ARG A 118 0.94 12.92 8.21
CA ARG A 118 2.37 12.99 7.90
C ARG A 118 2.87 14.44 8.04
N LYS A 119 3.88 14.65 8.89
CA LYS A 119 4.45 15.98 9.16
C LYS A 119 5.34 16.50 8.04
N ASN A 120 6.13 15.61 7.43
CA ASN A 120 6.96 15.93 6.28
C ASN A 120 6.47 15.08 5.11
N PRO A 121 5.84 15.67 4.08
CA PRO A 121 5.24 14.90 2.98
C PRO A 121 6.27 14.07 2.22
N ASN A 122 7.55 14.45 2.25
CA ASN A 122 8.66 13.79 1.57
C ASN A 122 9.32 12.65 2.37
N VAL A 123 8.76 12.24 3.51
CA VAL A 123 9.33 11.18 4.34
C VAL A 123 8.21 10.22 4.74
N SER A 124 8.34 8.95 4.36
CA SER A 124 7.41 7.91 4.79
C SER A 124 7.53 7.66 6.29
N ASP A 125 6.40 7.56 6.99
CA ASP A 125 6.41 7.23 8.41
C ASP A 125 6.83 5.77 8.60
N PRO A 126 7.68 5.46 9.60
CA PRO A 126 8.09 4.09 9.88
C PRO A 126 6.91 3.26 10.39
N GLY A 127 6.89 1.98 10.06
CA GLY A 127 5.84 1.07 10.51
C GLY A 127 5.72 -0.14 9.60
N THR A 128 4.61 -0.85 9.73
CA THR A 128 4.14 -1.82 8.75
C THR A 128 3.41 -1.08 7.64
N ASP A 129 3.76 -1.34 6.38
CA ASP A 129 3.24 -0.60 5.24
C ASP A 129 1.72 -0.82 5.06
N ILE A 130 1.31 -2.08 4.88
CA ILE A 130 -0.09 -2.48 4.67
C ILE A 130 -0.51 -3.53 5.70
N VAL A 131 -1.71 -3.38 6.24
CA VAL A 131 -2.37 -4.36 7.12
C VAL A 131 -3.75 -4.68 6.58
N GLY A 132 -4.02 -5.96 6.36
CA GLY A 132 -5.32 -6.50 5.98
C GLY A 132 -5.89 -7.42 7.05
N PHE A 133 -7.21 -7.37 7.24
CA PHE A 133 -7.95 -8.21 8.17
C PHE A 133 -9.00 -9.00 7.41
N LYS A 134 -9.05 -10.31 7.62
CA LYS A 134 -10.14 -11.17 7.12
C LYS A 134 -10.76 -11.91 8.28
N PHE A 135 -12.07 -11.77 8.45
CA PHE A 135 -12.77 -12.30 9.61
C PHE A 135 -14.25 -12.51 9.32
N SER A 136 -14.87 -13.42 10.07
CA SER A 136 -16.30 -13.77 9.92
C SER A 136 -17.23 -13.04 10.91
N GLY A 137 -16.67 -12.14 11.74
CA GLY A 137 -17.39 -11.41 12.80
C GLY A 137 -17.46 -12.14 14.14
N LYS A 138 -17.10 -13.43 14.19
CA LYS A 138 -16.85 -14.19 15.42
C LYS A 138 -15.35 -14.39 15.62
N VAL A 139 -14.95 -14.86 16.81
CA VAL A 139 -13.55 -15.19 17.08
C VAL A 139 -13.24 -16.57 16.51
N GLU A 140 -12.58 -16.61 15.35
CA GLU A 140 -12.18 -17.87 14.71
C GLU A 140 -10.65 -17.94 14.51
N PRO A 141 -9.99 -19.08 14.81
CA PRO A 141 -8.56 -19.26 14.53
C PRO A 141 -8.16 -19.08 13.05
N THR A 142 -9.14 -19.22 12.16
CA THR A 142 -8.99 -19.02 10.71
C THR A 142 -9.14 -17.55 10.29
N ASP A 143 -9.50 -16.64 11.19
CA ASP A 143 -9.39 -15.21 10.91
C ASP A 143 -7.92 -14.89 10.58
N GLU A 144 -7.68 -13.96 9.67
CA GLU A 144 -6.33 -13.67 9.17
C GLU A 144 -5.94 -12.23 9.44
N LEU A 145 -4.73 -12.06 9.99
CA LEU A 145 -4.00 -10.80 9.98
C LEU A 145 -2.92 -10.90 8.91
N PHE A 146 -3.02 -10.07 7.88
CA PHE A 146 -2.07 -10.04 6.77
C PHE A 146 -1.27 -8.74 6.83
N THR A 147 0.03 -8.84 7.13
CA THR A 147 0.95 -7.70 7.01
C THR A 147 1.73 -7.82 5.71
N MET A 148 1.86 -6.73 4.96
CA MET A 148 2.58 -6.72 3.69
C MET A 148 3.49 -5.51 3.59
N GLU A 149 4.76 -5.76 3.29
CA GLU A 149 5.75 -4.74 2.93
C GLU A 149 5.70 -4.51 1.42
N ALA A 150 5.72 -3.25 0.97
CA ALA A 150 5.68 -2.92 -0.45
C ALA A 150 6.88 -2.04 -0.87
N LYS A 151 7.57 -2.44 -1.94
CA LYS A 151 8.67 -1.65 -2.51
C LYS A 151 8.41 -1.30 -3.96
N ALA A 152 8.39 0.00 -4.25
CA ALA A 152 8.25 0.51 -5.60
C ALA A 152 9.62 0.62 -6.31
N GLY A 153 9.65 0.21 -7.58
CA GLY A 153 10.80 0.34 -8.48
C GLY A 153 10.34 0.86 -9.83
N LEU A 154 10.03 2.16 -9.90
CA LEU A 154 9.41 2.78 -11.08
C LEU A 154 10.40 3.60 -11.94
N ARG A 155 11.66 3.63 -11.51
CA ARG A 155 12.78 4.26 -12.24
C ARG A 155 13.94 3.27 -12.33
N PRO A 156 14.83 3.39 -13.33
CA PRO A 156 15.97 2.51 -13.47
C PRO A 156 16.78 2.41 -12.17
N SER A 157 16.89 1.19 -11.64
CA SER A 157 17.66 0.86 -10.45
C SER A 157 18.26 -0.54 -10.63
N LYS A 158 19.32 -0.83 -9.87
CA LYS A 158 19.90 -2.17 -9.74
C LYS A 158 19.42 -2.90 -8.49
N GLU A 159 18.62 -2.24 -7.66
CA GLU A 159 18.13 -2.80 -6.40
C GLU A 159 17.09 -3.89 -6.68
N ASN A 160 17.27 -5.04 -6.04
CA ASN A 160 16.24 -6.07 -6.00
C ASN A 160 15.17 -5.65 -4.98
N ARG A 161 14.12 -5.00 -5.49
CA ARG A 161 13.01 -4.49 -4.69
C ARG A 161 12.24 -5.60 -3.99
N LEU A 162 12.13 -6.78 -4.62
CA LEU A 162 11.47 -7.93 -4.00
C LEU A 162 12.28 -8.46 -2.82
N GLN A 163 13.60 -8.62 -2.96
CA GLN A 163 14.45 -9.02 -1.82
C GLN A 163 14.35 -8.02 -0.67
N THR A 164 14.37 -6.73 -0.99
CA THR A 164 14.23 -5.68 0.03
C THR A 164 12.89 -5.79 0.77
N ALA A 165 11.79 -6.04 0.05
CA ALA A 165 10.49 -6.26 0.66
C ALA A 165 10.45 -7.54 1.53
N ILE A 166 11.09 -8.63 1.08
CA ILE A 166 11.22 -9.87 1.86
C ILE A 166 11.93 -9.59 3.18
N ASP A 167 13.11 -8.96 3.14
CA ASP A 167 13.92 -8.69 4.33
C ASP A 167 13.21 -7.75 5.32
N ASP A 168 12.52 -6.72 4.81
CA ASP A 168 11.82 -5.74 5.64
C ASP A 168 10.52 -6.30 6.25
N SER A 169 9.74 -7.09 5.49
CA SER A 169 8.51 -7.73 6.00
C SER A 169 8.76 -8.66 7.20
N GLY A 170 9.96 -9.23 7.31
CA GLY A 170 10.34 -10.06 8.46
C GLY A 170 10.33 -9.30 9.79
N LYS A 171 10.42 -7.95 9.76
CA LYS A 171 10.40 -7.08 10.94
C LYS A 171 8.98 -6.87 11.48
N ASP A 172 7.94 -7.08 10.67
CA ASP A 172 6.56 -6.76 11.04
C ASP A 172 5.99 -7.65 12.14
N LEU A 173 6.42 -8.92 12.20
CA LEU A 173 6.03 -9.85 13.27
C LEU A 173 6.36 -9.30 14.66
N LEU A 174 7.47 -8.56 14.78
CA LEU A 174 7.90 -7.95 16.03
C LEU A 174 7.14 -6.65 16.34
N ARG A 175 6.37 -6.14 15.38
CA ARG A 175 5.65 -4.86 15.43
C ARG A 175 4.13 -5.02 15.53
N ASP A 176 3.57 -6.19 15.29
CA ASP A 176 2.12 -6.49 15.33
C ASP A 176 1.38 -5.73 16.45
N ALA A 177 1.82 -5.88 17.71
CA ALA A 177 1.14 -5.28 18.85
C ALA A 177 1.12 -3.74 18.77
N ALA A 178 2.24 -3.13 18.38
CA ALA A 178 2.34 -1.68 18.21
C ALA A 178 1.52 -1.20 17.01
N THR A 179 1.58 -1.91 15.88
CA THR A 179 0.81 -1.63 14.66
C THR A 179 -0.69 -1.70 14.94
N LEU A 180 -1.19 -2.78 15.54
CA LEU A 180 -2.60 -2.95 15.90
C LEU A 180 -3.07 -1.90 16.91
N SER A 181 -2.23 -1.56 17.90
CA SER A 181 -2.54 -0.50 18.86
C SER A 181 -2.68 0.86 18.17
N ALA A 182 -1.75 1.19 17.25
CA ALA A 182 -1.79 2.44 16.50
C ALA A 182 -3.04 2.53 15.61
N ILE A 183 -3.37 1.47 14.86
CA ILE A 183 -4.58 1.42 14.03
C ILE A 183 -5.83 1.60 14.89
N LYS A 184 -5.94 0.89 16.02
CA LYS A 184 -7.11 1.02 16.91
C LYS A 184 -7.25 2.43 17.48
N GLN A 185 -6.16 3.06 17.92
CA GLN A 185 -6.18 4.43 18.43
C GLN A 185 -6.66 5.43 17.37
N ARG A 186 -6.18 5.27 16.13
CA ARG A 186 -6.63 6.05 14.97
C ARG A 186 -8.13 5.89 14.71
N LEU A 187 -8.61 4.65 14.63
CA LEU A 187 -10.01 4.36 14.36
C LEU A 187 -10.94 4.88 15.48
N LEU A 188 -10.53 4.84 16.75
CA LEU A 188 -11.34 5.38 17.86
C LEU A 188 -11.69 6.87 17.71
N LEU A 189 -10.90 7.64 16.94
CA LEU A 189 -11.17 9.05 16.64
C LEU A 189 -12.22 9.26 15.54
N LYS A 190 -12.51 8.23 14.73
CA LYS A 190 -13.36 8.34 13.52
C LYS A 190 -14.51 7.33 13.52
N ASP A 191 -14.20 6.05 13.71
CA ASP A 191 -15.17 4.95 13.71
C ASP A 191 -14.86 3.95 14.85
N LYS A 192 -15.69 4.02 15.90
CA LYS A 192 -15.57 3.09 17.04
C LYS A 192 -15.89 1.65 16.66
N GLY A 193 -16.74 1.41 15.66
CA GLY A 193 -17.10 0.08 15.20
C GLY A 193 -15.89 -0.62 14.57
N GLU A 194 -15.21 0.06 13.66
CA GLU A 194 -13.99 -0.45 13.03
C GLU A 194 -12.85 -0.65 14.05
N ALA A 195 -12.74 0.22 15.05
CA ALA A 195 -11.77 0.04 16.14
C ALA A 195 -11.98 -1.27 16.93
N LEU A 196 -13.24 -1.72 17.08
CA LEU A 196 -13.57 -3.00 17.71
C LEU A 196 -13.22 -4.18 16.80
N THR A 197 -13.24 -4.01 15.49
CA THR A 197 -12.72 -5.01 14.55
C THR A 197 -11.24 -5.26 14.80
N VAL A 198 -10.42 -4.23 14.97
CA VAL A 198 -8.98 -4.39 15.25
C VAL A 198 -8.75 -5.06 16.61
N GLN A 199 -9.61 -4.80 17.60
CA GLN A 199 -9.53 -5.44 18.93
C GLN A 199 -9.55 -6.96 18.86
N ARG A 200 -10.17 -7.55 17.82
CA ARG A 200 -10.16 -9.01 17.58
C ARG A 200 -8.76 -9.60 17.51
N PHE A 201 -7.78 -8.84 17.05
CA PHE A 201 -6.43 -9.31 16.74
C PHE A 201 -5.38 -8.92 17.79
N GLN A 202 -5.75 -8.18 18.84
CA GLN A 202 -4.79 -7.65 19.82
C GLN A 202 -4.36 -8.66 20.89
N ASP A 203 -5.11 -9.74 21.08
CA ASP A 203 -4.80 -10.80 22.05
C ASP A 203 -4.74 -12.17 21.35
N PRO A 204 -3.59 -12.51 20.73
CA PRO A 204 -3.46 -13.76 19.99
C PRO A 204 -3.45 -15.01 20.88
N VAL A 205 -3.30 -14.87 22.20
CA VAL A 205 -3.28 -16.01 23.14
C VAL A 205 -4.71 -16.49 23.39
N ASP A 206 -5.58 -15.57 23.78
CA ASP A 206 -6.98 -15.91 24.09
C ASP A 206 -7.88 -15.86 22.84
N ARG A 207 -7.42 -15.19 21.77
CA ARG A 207 -8.17 -14.99 20.52
C ARG A 207 -7.28 -15.34 19.33
N PRO A 208 -6.94 -16.62 19.13
CA PRO A 208 -6.01 -17.04 18.08
C PRO A 208 -6.51 -16.61 16.70
N PHE A 209 -5.56 -16.37 15.80
CA PHE A 209 -5.77 -16.04 14.39
C PHE A 209 -4.54 -16.47 13.59
N THR A 210 -4.69 -16.57 12.27
CA THR A 210 -3.62 -16.93 11.36
C THR A 210 -2.86 -15.68 10.91
N ARG A 211 -1.52 -15.73 11.00
CA ARG A 211 -0.65 -14.66 10.51
C ARG A 211 -0.14 -14.97 9.12
N VAL A 212 -0.39 -14.06 8.20
CA VAL A 212 0.13 -14.08 6.83
C VAL A 212 1.12 -12.92 6.70
N SER A 213 2.30 -13.20 6.17
CA SER A 213 3.28 -12.15 5.84
C SER A 213 3.34 -11.97 4.34
N GLY A 214 3.64 -10.76 3.88
CA GLY A 214 3.65 -10.41 2.47
C GLY A 214 4.84 -9.56 2.11
N ALA A 215 5.40 -9.81 0.93
CA ALA A 215 6.39 -8.94 0.32
C ALA A 215 5.97 -8.65 -1.12
N SER A 216 5.85 -7.36 -1.44
CA SER A 216 5.43 -6.86 -2.74
C SER A 216 6.51 -6.04 -3.43
N ALA A 217 6.68 -6.26 -4.73
CA ALA A 217 7.41 -5.34 -5.60
C ALA A 217 6.46 -4.76 -6.66
N VAL A 218 6.33 -3.43 -6.68
CA VAL A 218 5.58 -2.71 -7.73
C VAL A 218 6.58 -2.11 -8.70
N LEU A 219 6.66 -2.62 -9.92
CA LEU A 219 7.76 -2.36 -10.84
C LEU A 219 7.28 -1.80 -12.18
N ASP A 220 8.05 -0.87 -12.73
CA ASP A 220 7.99 -0.62 -14.16
C ASP A 220 8.55 -1.83 -14.92
N VAL A 221 7.95 -2.19 -16.06
CA VAL A 221 8.41 -3.33 -16.88
C VAL A 221 9.90 -3.24 -17.23
N ASN A 222 10.43 -2.05 -17.50
CA ASN A 222 11.85 -1.87 -17.83
C ASN A 222 12.79 -2.09 -16.64
N VAL A 223 12.27 -1.96 -15.41
CA VAL A 223 12.99 -2.26 -14.17
C VAL A 223 12.93 -3.75 -13.90
N LEU A 224 11.75 -4.36 -14.08
CA LEU A 224 11.56 -5.80 -13.98
C LEU A 224 12.48 -6.58 -14.93
N ASP A 225 12.59 -6.15 -16.19
CA ASP A 225 13.43 -6.81 -17.21
C ASP A 225 14.92 -6.85 -16.84
N LYS A 226 15.34 -6.02 -15.89
CA LYS A 226 16.73 -5.93 -15.40
C LYS A 226 16.89 -6.49 -13.99
N MET A 227 15.82 -6.96 -13.37
CA MET A 227 15.83 -7.47 -12.00
C MET A 227 15.87 -8.99 -12.00
N ASP A 228 16.84 -9.54 -11.30
CA ASP A 228 16.98 -11.00 -11.13
C ASP A 228 16.08 -11.49 -9.97
N ILE A 229 14.83 -11.84 -10.28
CA ILE A 229 13.88 -12.38 -9.28
C ILE A 229 14.43 -13.65 -8.63
N ASP A 230 15.08 -14.50 -9.42
CA ASP A 230 15.66 -15.78 -9.01
C ASP A 230 16.83 -15.65 -8.03
N LYS A 231 17.39 -14.44 -7.86
CA LYS A 231 18.37 -14.12 -6.82
C LYS A 231 17.74 -13.69 -5.49
N SER A 232 16.42 -13.51 -5.43
CA SER A 232 15.73 -13.28 -4.16
C SER A 232 15.70 -14.57 -3.35
N ASP A 233 15.65 -14.49 -2.02
CA ASP A 233 15.71 -15.60 -1.09
C ASP A 233 14.87 -15.28 0.16
N ALA A 234 13.85 -16.10 0.40
CA ALA A 234 12.97 -16.02 1.56
C ALA A 234 13.30 -17.03 2.68
N SER A 235 14.40 -17.77 2.56
CA SER A 235 14.79 -18.84 3.48
C SER A 235 14.93 -18.39 4.93
N LYS A 236 15.34 -17.14 5.14
CA LYS A 236 15.51 -16.52 6.46
C LYS A 236 14.28 -15.78 6.96
N HIS A 237 13.19 -15.74 6.18
CA HIS A 237 12.00 -15.02 6.59
C HIS A 237 11.34 -15.71 7.80
N PRO A 238 11.10 -15.00 8.91
CA PRO A 238 10.60 -15.59 10.16
C PRO A 238 9.23 -16.27 10.03
N ASN A 239 8.41 -15.85 9.07
CA ASN A 239 7.11 -16.47 8.75
C ASN A 239 7.10 -17.12 7.35
N LYS A 240 8.20 -17.75 6.92
CA LYS A 240 8.38 -18.30 5.56
C LYS A 240 7.20 -19.17 5.08
N ASN A 241 6.67 -20.04 5.95
CA ASN A 241 5.61 -20.98 5.56
C ASN A 241 4.29 -20.27 5.20
N ASN A 242 4.07 -19.05 5.71
CA ASN A 242 2.91 -18.22 5.43
C ASN A 242 3.30 -16.89 4.75
N LEU A 243 4.45 -16.85 4.06
CA LEU A 243 4.88 -15.71 3.29
C LEU A 243 4.27 -15.74 1.88
N LYS A 244 3.66 -14.64 1.46
CA LYS A 244 3.14 -14.43 0.11
C LYS A 244 4.02 -13.44 -0.63
N LEU A 245 4.51 -13.84 -1.80
CA LEU A 245 5.34 -12.98 -2.65
C LEU A 245 4.52 -12.56 -3.87
N VAL A 246 4.41 -11.25 -4.08
CA VAL A 246 3.64 -10.66 -5.18
C VAL A 246 4.51 -9.66 -5.93
N LEU A 247 4.43 -9.70 -7.26
CA LEU A 247 5.04 -8.73 -8.14
C LEU A 247 3.96 -8.11 -9.00
N ILE A 248 3.79 -6.80 -8.94
CA ILE A 248 2.86 -6.05 -9.80
C ILE A 248 3.70 -5.27 -10.80
N LYS A 249 3.59 -5.59 -12.10
CA LYS A 249 4.30 -4.89 -13.18
C LYS A 249 3.37 -3.95 -13.93
N GLY A 250 3.88 -2.84 -14.44
CA GLY A 250 3.17 -1.98 -15.38
C GLY A 250 4.12 -1.15 -16.23
N THR A 251 3.59 -0.51 -17.26
CA THR A 251 4.40 0.27 -18.22
C THR A 251 4.34 1.75 -17.90
N SER A 252 5.46 2.48 -17.97
CA SER A 252 5.48 3.93 -17.73
C SER A 252 4.92 4.33 -16.36
N MET A 253 5.18 3.50 -15.34
CA MET A 253 4.51 3.62 -14.04
C MET A 253 4.83 4.94 -13.34
N MET A 254 6.05 5.46 -13.45
CA MET A 254 6.39 6.76 -12.81
C MET A 254 5.64 7.93 -13.45
N ASP A 255 5.40 7.88 -14.77
CA ASP A 255 4.62 8.92 -15.47
C ASP A 255 3.16 8.87 -15.02
N LEU A 256 2.61 7.66 -14.87
CA LEU A 256 1.30 7.46 -14.25
C LEU A 256 1.26 8.04 -12.82
N VAL A 257 2.24 7.76 -11.97
CA VAL A 257 2.30 8.30 -10.61
C VAL A 257 2.21 9.83 -10.63
N HIS A 258 3.05 10.48 -11.45
CA HIS A 258 3.03 11.94 -11.56
C HIS A 258 1.69 12.46 -12.06
N ALA A 259 1.13 11.84 -13.10
CA ALA A 259 -0.17 12.22 -13.65
C ALA A 259 -1.30 12.06 -12.63
N LEU A 260 -1.25 11.02 -11.79
CA LEU A 260 -2.25 10.76 -10.76
C LEU A 260 -2.19 11.81 -9.65
N TYR A 261 -0.99 12.16 -9.14
CA TYR A 261 -0.83 13.25 -8.17
C TYR A 261 -1.27 14.60 -8.75
N ASP A 262 -0.88 14.90 -9.98
CA ASP A 262 -1.22 16.16 -10.64
C ASP A 262 -2.75 16.25 -10.83
N ARG A 263 -3.41 15.17 -11.25
CA ARG A 263 -4.88 15.09 -11.37
C ARG A 263 -5.57 15.19 -10.00
N ALA A 264 -5.07 14.46 -9.01
CA ALA A 264 -5.58 14.47 -7.64
C ALA A 264 -5.51 15.86 -7.01
N ALA A 265 -4.54 16.70 -7.36
CA ALA A 265 -4.49 18.08 -6.90
C ALA A 265 -5.49 18.99 -7.63
N ASN A 266 -5.54 18.88 -8.97
CA ASN A 266 -6.31 19.81 -9.81
C ASN A 266 -7.83 19.54 -9.82
N GLU A 267 -8.26 18.32 -9.46
CA GLU A 267 -9.67 17.93 -9.38
C GLU A 267 -10.20 17.86 -7.93
N ALA A 268 -9.57 18.60 -7.00
CA ALA A 268 -9.90 18.61 -5.58
C ALA A 268 -10.82 19.78 -5.17
#